data_AF-A0A957MGW2-F1
#
_entry.id   AF-A0A957MGW2-F1
#
_cell.length_a   1.000
_cell.length_b   1.000
_cell.length_c   1.000
_cell.angle_alpha   90.00
_cell.angle_beta   90.00
_cell.angle_gamma   90.00
#
_symmetry.space_group_name_H-M   'P 1'
#
loop_
_entity.id
_entity.type
_entity.pdbx_description
1 polymer ?
#
loop_
_entity_poly.entity_id
_entity_poly.type
_entity_poly.pdbx_seq_one_letter_code
_entity_poly.pdbx_strand_id
1 'polypeptide(L)'
;KIWVIDGGQIVPEPFLDLSAKITARGNEQGLLGMAFAPDYATSGHLFVNYSDTAGATTVERYTVAADDANRADPDSAFVVLNVPQPAPNHNAGMLDFGPDGYLYVPLGDGGAANDRFGNGQNPDALLGKILRLDVTSDPQQPYVLPADNPFVAADWNGQDVRDEVWAIGLRNPWRTSFDRLTGDFWV
;
A
#
# COMPACT_ATOMS: atom_id res chain seq x y z
N LYS A 1 8.60 13.70 2.96
CA LYS A 1 10.01 13.35 2.74
C LYS A 1 10.32 12.04 3.43
N ILE A 2 11.11 11.18 2.79
CA ILE A 2 11.72 9.98 3.36
C ILE A 2 13.21 10.28 3.51
N TRP A 3 13.79 9.94 4.66
CA TRP A 3 15.18 10.24 5.00
C TRP A 3 15.96 8.95 5.25
N VAL A 4 17.23 8.94 4.84
CA VAL A 4 18.16 7.87 5.20
C VAL A 4 18.83 8.22 6.53
N ILE A 5 18.94 7.22 7.42
CA ILE A 5 19.75 7.30 8.63
C ILE A 5 20.95 6.38 8.44
N ASP A 6 22.16 6.95 8.42
CA ASP A 6 23.42 6.23 8.31
C ASP A 6 24.31 6.56 9.52
N GLY A 7 24.85 5.54 10.19
CA GLY A 7 25.65 5.73 11.41
C GLY A 7 24.92 6.51 12.53
N GLY A 8 23.59 6.52 12.54
CA GLY A 8 22.79 7.30 13.48
C GLY A 8 22.67 8.79 13.15
N GLN A 9 23.08 9.21 11.95
CA GLN A 9 22.92 10.57 11.43
C GLN A 9 21.96 10.59 10.24
N ILE A 10 21.17 11.66 10.13
CA ILE A 10 20.31 11.87 8.95
C ILE A 10 21.20 12.31 7.78
N VAL A 11 21.08 11.63 6.65
CA VAL A 11 21.72 12.05 5.40
C VAL A 11 21.08 13.39 4.95
N PRO A 12 21.87 14.42 4.57
CA PRO A 12 21.34 15.77 4.30
C PRO A 12 20.33 15.86 3.16
N GLU A 13 20.45 14.98 2.17
CA GLU A 13 19.49 14.85 1.07
C GLU A 13 18.46 13.77 1.41
N PRO A 14 17.16 14.02 1.22
CA PRO A 14 16.14 13.01 1.44
C PRO A 14 16.29 11.88 0.41
N PHE A 15 15.98 10.65 0.83
CA PHE A 15 15.85 9.52 -0.07
C PHE A 15 14.81 9.80 -1.16
N LEU A 16 13.67 10.40 -0.77
CA LEU A 16 12.59 10.77 -1.68
C LEU A 16 11.77 11.94 -1.09
N ASP A 17 11.46 12.95 -1.90
CA ASP A 17 10.59 14.06 -1.51
C ASP A 17 9.24 14.04 -2.24
N LEU A 18 8.19 13.66 -1.50
CA LEU A 18 6.81 13.62 -1.97
C LEU A 18 5.97 14.81 -1.50
N SER A 19 6.59 15.84 -0.92
CA SER A 19 5.86 16.92 -0.24
C SER A 19 4.87 17.65 -1.16
N ALA A 20 5.15 17.72 -2.47
CA ALA A 20 4.26 18.31 -3.46
C ALA A 20 3.06 17.42 -3.86
N LYS A 21 3.13 16.11 -3.58
CA LYS A 21 2.12 15.11 -3.97
C LYS A 21 1.15 14.75 -2.84
N ILE A 22 1.50 15.10 -1.60
CA ILE A 22 0.82 14.63 -0.39
C ILE A 22 -0.06 15.73 0.21
N THR A 23 -1.25 15.35 0.67
CA THR A 23 -1.99 16.12 1.67
C THR A 23 -1.74 15.56 3.07
N ALA A 24 -1.60 16.45 4.05
CA ALA A 24 -1.56 16.12 5.48
C ALA A 24 -2.52 17.02 6.27
N ARG A 25 -3.60 17.50 5.60
CA ARG A 25 -4.60 18.40 6.19
C ARG A 25 -5.65 17.65 7.01
N GLY A 26 -5.83 16.36 6.71
CA GLY A 26 -6.73 15.45 7.41
C GLY A 26 -6.10 14.76 8.62
N ASN A 27 -6.92 14.02 9.37
CA ASN A 27 -6.52 13.41 10.65
C ASN A 27 -5.43 12.33 10.49
N GLU A 28 -5.63 11.40 9.56
CA GLU A 28 -4.73 10.26 9.33
C GLU A 28 -4.02 10.35 7.97
N GLN A 29 -4.13 11.49 7.28
CA GLN A 29 -3.57 11.69 5.96
C GLN A 29 -2.07 12.02 6.03
N GLY A 30 -1.30 11.54 5.05
CA GLY A 30 0.11 11.88 4.92
C GLY A 30 0.89 10.85 4.14
N LEU A 31 2.19 10.74 4.43
CA LEU A 31 3.01 9.59 4.06
C LEU A 31 2.78 8.48 5.08
N LEU A 32 2.31 7.30 4.65
CA LEU A 32 1.79 6.28 5.56
C LEU A 32 2.62 5.00 5.60
N GLY A 33 3.03 4.49 4.43
CA GLY A 33 3.77 3.24 4.36
C GLY A 33 4.83 3.23 3.27
N MET A 34 5.80 2.34 3.44
CA MET A 34 6.84 2.06 2.45
C MET A 34 7.26 0.61 2.57
N ALA A 35 7.54 -0.03 1.44
CA ALA A 35 8.14 -1.35 1.37
C ALA A 35 9.16 -1.41 0.23
N PHE A 36 10.25 -2.15 0.42
CA PHE A 36 11.16 -2.51 -0.66
C PHE A 36 10.68 -3.80 -1.32
N ALA A 37 10.78 -3.89 -2.64
CA ALA A 37 10.47 -5.12 -3.34
C ALA A 37 11.35 -6.29 -2.83
N PRO A 38 10.88 -7.54 -2.85
CA PRO A 38 11.68 -8.70 -2.49
C PRO A 38 12.97 -8.82 -3.33
N ASP A 39 12.91 -8.34 -4.57
CA ASP A 39 14.02 -8.32 -5.52
C ASP A 39 14.74 -6.96 -5.59
N TYR A 40 14.59 -6.08 -4.58
CA TYR A 40 15.13 -4.72 -4.57
C TYR A 40 16.62 -4.63 -4.92
N ALA A 41 17.43 -5.62 -4.51
CA ALA A 41 18.86 -5.65 -4.83
C ALA A 41 19.14 -5.71 -6.35
N THR A 42 18.19 -6.21 -7.14
CA THR A 42 18.28 -6.30 -8.61
C THR A 42 17.36 -5.33 -9.33
N SER A 43 16.13 -5.13 -8.84
CA SER A 43 15.13 -4.25 -9.48
C SER A 43 15.28 -2.79 -9.08
N GLY A 44 15.81 -2.53 -7.88
CA GLY A 44 15.81 -1.21 -7.27
C GLY A 44 14.43 -0.69 -6.90
N HIS A 45 13.38 -1.52 -6.96
CA HIS A 45 12.00 -1.09 -6.78
C HIS A 45 11.58 -0.96 -5.32
N LEU A 46 10.95 0.16 -5.00
CA LEU A 46 10.31 0.42 -3.72
C LEU A 46 8.91 0.97 -3.93
N PHE A 47 8.06 0.82 -2.93
CA PHE A 47 6.66 1.22 -2.97
C PHE A 47 6.37 2.17 -1.83
N VAL A 48 5.56 3.17 -2.08
CA VAL A 48 5.15 4.17 -1.09
C VAL A 48 3.64 4.31 -1.10
N ASN A 49 3.04 4.29 0.09
CA ASN A 49 1.62 4.57 0.32
C ASN A 49 1.47 5.95 0.97
N TYR A 50 0.69 6.82 0.34
CA TYR A 50 0.40 8.15 0.86
C TYR A 50 -1.02 8.62 0.49
N SER A 51 -1.51 9.65 1.20
CA SER A 51 -2.72 10.40 0.83
C SER A 51 -2.38 11.50 -0.16
N ASP A 52 -2.89 11.41 -1.39
CA ASP A 52 -2.61 12.40 -2.43
C ASP A 52 -3.28 13.76 -2.17
N THR A 53 -3.05 14.75 -3.04
CA THR A 53 -3.63 16.09 -2.86
C THR A 53 -5.16 16.14 -2.91
N ALA A 54 -5.82 15.11 -3.47
CA ALA A 54 -7.27 14.91 -3.43
C ALA A 54 -7.73 14.11 -2.19
N GLY A 55 -6.78 13.57 -1.41
CA GLY A 55 -7.02 12.77 -0.22
C GLY A 55 -7.18 11.27 -0.49
N ALA A 56 -7.01 10.80 -1.73
CA ALA A 56 -7.08 9.38 -2.06
C ALA A 56 -5.85 8.63 -1.56
N THR A 57 -6.02 7.37 -1.18
CA THR A 57 -4.88 6.48 -0.92
C THR A 57 -4.21 6.15 -2.25
N THR A 58 -2.94 6.53 -2.37
CA THR A 58 -2.12 6.27 -3.55
C THR A 58 -0.93 5.40 -3.17
N VAL A 59 -0.78 4.28 -3.88
CA VAL A 59 0.43 3.45 -3.86
C VAL A 59 1.19 3.69 -5.15
N GLU A 60 2.44 4.10 -5.03
CA GLU A 60 3.34 4.31 -6.17
C GLU A 60 4.61 3.49 -6.01
N ARG A 61 5.10 2.97 -7.14
CA ARG A 61 6.42 2.40 -7.28
C ARG A 61 7.42 3.49 -7.68
N TYR A 62 8.61 3.41 -7.09
CA TYR A 62 9.79 4.19 -7.43
C TYR A 62 10.98 3.25 -7.64
N THR A 63 12.00 3.72 -8.36
CA THR A 63 13.27 3.02 -8.55
C THR A 63 14.40 3.79 -7.87
N VAL A 64 15.31 3.09 -7.21
CA VAL A 64 16.55 3.69 -6.68
C VAL A 64 17.35 4.32 -7.81
N ALA A 65 17.99 5.47 -7.55
CA ALA A 65 18.81 6.14 -8.54
C ALA A 65 20.05 5.29 -8.86
N ALA A 66 20.40 5.19 -10.14
CA ALA A 66 21.52 4.37 -10.60
C ALA A 66 22.89 4.85 -10.09
N ASP A 67 22.99 6.14 -9.73
CA ASP A 67 24.21 6.82 -9.28
C ASP A 67 24.30 7.00 -7.76
N ASP A 68 23.21 6.76 -7.01
CA ASP A 68 23.16 6.96 -5.56
C ASP A 68 22.13 6.03 -4.89
N ALA A 69 22.62 5.03 -4.15
CA ALA A 69 21.78 4.08 -3.41
C ALA A 69 20.98 4.72 -2.26
N ASN A 70 21.34 5.94 -1.83
CA ASN A 70 20.62 6.69 -0.81
C ASN A 70 19.56 7.64 -1.40
N ARG A 71 19.23 7.50 -2.69
CA ARG A 71 18.25 8.33 -3.38
C ARG A 71 17.35 7.49 -4.28
N ALA A 72 16.04 7.72 -4.24
CA ALA A 72 15.11 7.25 -5.27
C ALA A 72 15.03 8.29 -6.39
N ASP A 73 14.87 7.82 -7.64
CA ASP A 73 14.61 8.67 -8.78
C ASP A 73 13.14 9.17 -8.74
N PRO A 74 12.89 10.47 -8.49
CA PRO A 74 11.52 10.99 -8.43
C PRO A 74 10.78 10.91 -9.77
N ASP A 75 11.50 10.86 -10.90
CA ASP A 75 10.93 10.78 -12.24
C ASP A 75 10.50 9.35 -12.61
N SER A 76 10.91 8.35 -11.81
CA SER A 76 10.52 6.94 -11.97
C SER A 76 9.15 6.60 -11.41
N ALA A 77 8.39 7.58 -10.91
CA ALA A 77 7.10 7.39 -10.28
C ALA A 77 6.13 6.63 -11.18
N PHE A 78 5.57 5.53 -10.67
CA PHE A 78 4.60 4.70 -11.38
C PHE A 78 3.45 4.33 -10.46
N VAL A 79 2.22 4.73 -10.82
CA VAL A 79 1.02 4.51 -10.00
C VAL A 79 0.62 3.04 -10.06
N VAL A 80 0.63 2.39 -8.90
CA VAL A 80 0.21 0.98 -8.72
C VAL A 80 -1.27 0.93 -8.35
N LEU A 81 -1.70 1.77 -7.40
CA LEU A 81 -3.07 1.78 -6.90
C LEU A 81 -3.48 3.20 -6.53
N ASN A 82 -4.70 3.61 -6.87
CA ASN A 82 -5.31 4.85 -6.40
C ASN A 82 -6.76 4.58 -5.99
N VAL A 83 -7.08 4.79 -4.71
CA VAL A 83 -8.41 4.52 -4.13
C VAL A 83 -8.93 5.79 -3.45
N PRO A 84 -10.02 6.39 -3.96
CA PRO A 84 -10.64 7.55 -3.32
C PRO A 84 -11.07 7.25 -1.88
N GLN A 85 -10.77 8.17 -0.97
CA GLN A 85 -11.15 8.07 0.44
C GLN A 85 -12.29 9.06 0.75
N PRO A 86 -13.43 8.60 1.28
CA PRO A 86 -14.57 9.48 1.54
C PRO A 86 -14.41 10.33 2.81
N ALA A 87 -13.43 10.03 3.67
CA ALA A 87 -13.09 10.81 4.85
C ALA A 87 -11.57 10.87 5.09
N PRO A 88 -11.08 11.85 5.87
CA PRO A 88 -9.65 12.04 6.15
C PRO A 88 -9.10 11.10 7.26
N ASN A 89 -9.81 10.03 7.57
CA ASN A 89 -9.45 9.06 8.62
C ASN A 89 -9.81 7.64 8.17
N HIS A 90 -9.28 6.65 8.87
CA HIS A 90 -9.18 5.25 8.48
C HIS A 90 -8.44 5.04 7.16
N ASN A 91 -7.29 5.71 7.02
CA ASN A 91 -6.45 5.59 5.82
C ASN A 91 -5.52 4.38 5.86
N ALA A 92 -5.39 3.73 7.02
CA ALA A 92 -4.47 2.62 7.28
C ALA A 92 -3.04 2.95 6.80
N GLY A 93 -2.40 2.05 6.06
CA GLY A 93 -1.33 2.46 5.15
C GLY A 93 -0.02 1.70 5.24
N MET A 94 0.12 0.71 6.13
CA MET A 94 1.26 -0.22 6.08
C MET A 94 1.35 -0.88 4.69
N LEU A 95 2.56 -1.05 4.18
CA LEU A 95 2.85 -1.89 3.02
C LEU A 95 3.82 -2.98 3.49
N ASP A 96 3.56 -4.22 3.12
CA ASP A 96 4.47 -5.32 3.42
C ASP A 96 4.46 -6.33 2.27
N PHE A 97 5.59 -6.99 2.05
CA PHE A 97 5.67 -8.12 1.14
C PHE A 97 5.54 -9.42 1.91
N GLY A 98 4.59 -10.25 1.49
CA GLY A 98 4.45 -11.59 2.05
C GLY A 98 5.63 -12.49 1.68
N PRO A 99 5.80 -13.63 2.38
CA PRO A 99 6.79 -14.64 2.01
C PRO A 99 6.53 -15.26 0.62
N ASP A 100 5.35 -15.04 0.08
CA ASP A 100 4.93 -15.40 -1.28
C ASP A 100 5.35 -14.39 -2.36
N GLY A 101 5.93 -13.25 -1.96
CA GLY A 101 6.44 -12.22 -2.86
C GLY A 101 5.40 -11.20 -3.33
N TYR A 102 4.17 -11.27 -2.85
CA TYR A 102 3.11 -10.32 -3.20
C TYR A 102 3.05 -9.13 -2.26
N LEU A 103 2.58 -7.98 -2.77
CA LEU A 103 2.38 -6.77 -1.99
C LEU A 103 1.03 -6.82 -1.28
N TYR A 104 1.04 -6.68 0.04
CA TYR A 104 -0.16 -6.57 0.87
C TYR A 104 -0.47 -5.11 1.17
N VAL A 105 -1.70 -4.68 0.83
CA VAL A 105 -2.16 -3.29 0.97
C VAL A 105 -3.41 -3.24 1.85
N PRO A 106 -3.28 -3.07 3.18
CA PRO A 106 -4.38 -2.75 4.08
C PRO A 106 -5.01 -1.38 3.77
N LEU A 107 -6.33 -1.36 3.62
CA LEU A 107 -7.15 -0.17 3.45
C LEU A 107 -8.25 -0.16 4.51
N GLY A 108 -8.38 0.95 5.25
CA GLY A 108 -9.52 1.15 6.15
C GLY A 108 -10.83 1.35 5.39
N ASP A 109 -11.95 1.36 6.13
CA ASP A 109 -13.31 1.49 5.58
C ASP A 109 -13.65 2.88 5.01
N GLY A 110 -12.68 3.81 5.01
CA GLY A 110 -12.88 5.18 4.56
C GLY A 110 -13.43 6.13 5.61
N GLY A 111 -13.47 5.73 6.88
CA GLY A 111 -13.59 6.64 8.00
C GLY A 111 -15.00 6.82 8.55
N ALA A 112 -15.16 7.92 9.31
CA ALA A 112 -16.35 8.22 10.10
C ALA A 112 -16.72 7.15 11.17
N ALA A 113 -17.83 7.40 11.88
CA ALA A 113 -18.36 6.47 12.87
C ALA A 113 -19.23 5.39 12.21
N ASN A 114 -19.20 4.18 12.76
CA ASN A 114 -20.11 3.07 12.43
C ASN A 114 -20.14 2.69 10.93
N ASP A 115 -18.99 2.67 10.25
CA ASP A 115 -18.88 2.36 8.80
C ASP A 115 -19.94 3.12 7.99
N ARG A 116 -19.97 4.45 8.13
CA ARG A 116 -21.00 5.32 7.55
C ARG A 116 -21.17 5.11 6.03
N PHE A 117 -20.09 4.74 5.35
CA PHE A 117 -20.04 4.54 3.91
C PHE A 117 -20.33 3.09 3.50
N GLY A 118 -20.45 2.17 4.46
CA GLY A 118 -20.80 0.77 4.26
C GLY A 118 -19.72 -0.01 3.52
N ASN A 119 -18.45 0.39 3.63
CA ASN A 119 -17.38 -0.21 2.84
C ASN A 119 -16.86 -1.51 3.44
N GLY A 120 -16.89 -1.66 4.77
CA GLY A 120 -16.27 -2.79 5.46
C GLY A 120 -16.77 -4.13 4.93
N GLN A 121 -18.10 -4.27 4.84
CA GLN A 121 -18.77 -5.50 4.37
C GLN A 121 -19.17 -5.46 2.89
N ASN A 122 -18.96 -4.34 2.17
CA ASN A 122 -19.28 -4.26 0.74
C ASN A 122 -18.21 -5.00 -0.09
N PRO A 123 -18.57 -6.06 -0.83
CA PRO A 123 -17.63 -6.85 -1.61
C PRO A 123 -17.13 -6.15 -2.89
N ASP A 124 -17.88 -5.14 -3.38
CA ASP A 124 -17.50 -4.36 -4.57
C ASP A 124 -16.45 -3.28 -4.28
N ALA A 125 -16.21 -2.98 -3.00
CA ALA A 125 -15.31 -1.93 -2.54
C ALA A 125 -13.92 -2.47 -2.19
N LEU A 126 -12.88 -1.69 -2.52
CA LEU A 126 -11.50 -1.95 -2.06
C LEU A 126 -11.24 -1.43 -0.64
N LEU A 127 -12.09 -0.53 -0.14
CA LEU A 127 -12.00 -0.02 1.24
C LEU A 127 -12.50 -1.05 2.25
N GLY A 128 -11.91 -1.03 3.45
CA GLY A 128 -12.19 -1.98 4.53
C GLY A 128 -11.68 -3.39 4.24
N LYS A 129 -10.58 -3.49 3.48
CA LYS A 129 -9.99 -4.73 2.98
C LYS A 129 -8.49 -4.78 3.26
N ILE A 130 -7.92 -5.97 3.18
CA ILE A 130 -6.50 -6.14 2.84
C ILE A 130 -6.47 -6.65 1.41
N LEU A 131 -5.73 -5.96 0.55
CA LEU A 131 -5.50 -6.39 -0.83
C LEU A 131 -4.20 -7.19 -0.92
N ARG A 132 -4.10 -8.13 -1.87
CA ARG A 132 -2.88 -8.86 -2.21
C ARG A 132 -2.65 -8.77 -3.71
N LEU A 133 -1.57 -8.11 -4.11
CA LEU A 133 -1.28 -7.70 -5.48
C LEU A 133 0.08 -8.23 -5.94
N ASP A 134 0.17 -8.67 -7.19
CA ASP A 134 1.45 -8.93 -7.84
C ASP A 134 1.96 -7.69 -8.55
N VAL A 135 2.99 -7.08 -7.99
CA VAL A 135 3.61 -5.85 -8.51
C VAL A 135 4.98 -6.10 -9.13
N THR A 136 5.38 -7.37 -9.26
CA THR A 136 6.75 -7.76 -9.63
C THR A 136 6.84 -8.60 -10.89
N SER A 137 5.85 -9.47 -11.18
CA SER A 137 5.93 -10.39 -12.33
C SER A 137 5.84 -9.70 -13.69
N ASP A 138 5.02 -8.65 -13.80
CA ASP A 138 4.97 -7.76 -14.95
C ASP A 138 5.01 -6.30 -14.48
N PRO A 139 6.22 -5.70 -14.33
CA PRO A 139 6.37 -4.34 -13.85
C PRO A 139 5.89 -3.28 -14.86
N GLN A 140 5.46 -3.66 -16.07
CA GLN A 140 4.82 -2.73 -17.00
C GLN A 140 3.34 -2.49 -16.68
N GLN A 141 2.72 -3.38 -15.89
CA GLN A 141 1.36 -3.20 -15.38
C GLN A 141 1.41 -2.55 -13.98
N PRO A 142 0.35 -1.81 -13.57
CA PRO A 142 0.18 -1.37 -12.19
C PRO A 142 0.33 -2.53 -11.20
N TYR A 143 -0.37 -3.63 -11.50
CA TYR A 143 -0.27 -4.92 -10.82
C TYR A 143 -0.94 -6.00 -11.67
N VAL A 144 -0.68 -7.26 -11.33
CA VAL A 144 -1.40 -8.45 -11.77
C VAL A 144 -2.15 -9.03 -10.57
N LEU A 145 -3.29 -9.66 -10.81
CA LEU A 145 -4.06 -10.36 -9.78
C LEU A 145 -3.46 -11.76 -9.55
N PRO A 146 -3.03 -12.10 -8.31
CA PRO A 146 -2.67 -13.47 -8.00
C PRO A 146 -3.87 -14.41 -8.21
N ALA A 147 -3.70 -15.44 -9.02
CA ALA A 147 -4.79 -16.38 -9.36
C ALA A 147 -5.27 -17.21 -8.15
N ASP A 148 -4.48 -17.24 -7.09
CA ASP A 148 -4.77 -17.90 -5.81
C ASP A 148 -5.33 -16.94 -4.74
N ASN A 149 -5.69 -15.70 -5.10
CA ASN A 149 -6.45 -14.85 -4.20
C ASN A 149 -7.80 -15.52 -3.85
N PRO A 150 -8.24 -15.42 -2.59
CA PRO A 150 -9.31 -16.26 -2.05
C PRO A 150 -10.66 -16.07 -2.75
N PHE A 151 -10.91 -14.87 -3.28
CA PHE A 151 -12.19 -14.54 -3.89
C PHE A 151 -12.22 -14.65 -5.42
N VAL A 152 -11.12 -15.03 -6.07
CA VAL A 152 -11.10 -15.32 -7.52
C VAL A 152 -12.06 -16.48 -7.87
N ALA A 153 -12.26 -17.40 -6.91
CA ALA A 153 -13.12 -18.57 -7.09
C ALA A 153 -14.17 -18.75 -5.97
N ALA A 154 -14.36 -17.74 -5.12
CA ALA A 154 -15.28 -17.80 -3.98
C ALA A 154 -16.09 -16.52 -3.84
N ASP A 155 -17.29 -16.65 -3.28
CA ASP A 155 -18.16 -15.51 -2.98
C ASP A 155 -18.09 -15.07 -1.52
N TRP A 156 -18.61 -13.87 -1.24
CA TRP A 156 -18.90 -13.39 0.10
C TRP A 156 -20.40 -13.23 0.26
N ASN A 157 -21.03 -14.15 0.99
CA ASN A 157 -22.48 -14.20 1.19
C ASN A 157 -23.28 -14.25 -0.14
N GLY A 158 -22.81 -15.03 -1.11
CA GLY A 158 -23.44 -15.15 -2.42
C GLY A 158 -23.22 -13.94 -3.34
N GLN A 159 -22.27 -13.06 -3.00
CA GLN A 159 -21.89 -11.91 -3.82
C GLN A 159 -20.44 -12.05 -4.30
N ASP A 160 -20.22 -11.69 -5.56
CA ASP A 160 -18.89 -11.61 -6.14
C ASP A 160 -18.06 -10.55 -5.41
N VAL A 161 -16.77 -10.81 -5.19
CA VAL A 161 -15.87 -9.91 -4.49
C VAL A 161 -14.77 -9.49 -5.45
N ARG A 162 -14.28 -8.27 -5.29
CA ARG A 162 -13.06 -7.81 -5.97
C ARG A 162 -11.92 -8.81 -5.82
N ASP A 163 -11.36 -9.26 -6.94
CA ASP A 163 -10.27 -10.24 -7.01
C ASP A 163 -8.99 -9.80 -6.28
N GLU A 164 -8.80 -8.49 -6.08
CA GLU A 164 -7.70 -7.92 -5.30
C GLU A 164 -7.75 -8.33 -3.82
N VAL A 165 -8.93 -8.71 -3.30
CA VAL A 165 -9.18 -8.86 -1.87
C VAL A 165 -8.56 -10.15 -1.31
N TRP A 166 -7.77 -9.98 -0.26
CA TRP A 166 -7.26 -11.05 0.60
C TRP A 166 -8.11 -11.23 1.86
N ALA A 167 -8.54 -10.12 2.48
CA ALA A 167 -9.40 -10.12 3.66
C ALA A 167 -10.45 -9.00 3.58
N ILE A 168 -11.64 -9.25 4.14
CA ILE A 168 -12.81 -8.36 4.11
C ILE A 168 -13.34 -8.09 5.52
N GLY A 169 -13.98 -6.94 5.73
CA GLY A 169 -14.64 -6.61 6.99
C GLY A 169 -13.82 -5.78 7.97
N LEU A 170 -12.81 -5.06 7.50
CA LEU A 170 -11.87 -4.32 8.35
C LEU A 170 -12.28 -2.86 8.51
N ARG A 171 -11.96 -2.28 9.68
CA ARG A 171 -12.26 -0.88 10.01
C ARG A 171 -11.07 0.04 9.73
N ASN A 172 -9.96 -0.14 10.43
CA ASN A 172 -8.73 0.63 10.22
C ASN A 172 -7.48 -0.23 10.52
N PRO A 173 -7.10 -1.16 9.62
CA PRO A 173 -5.95 -2.06 9.80
C PRO A 173 -4.63 -1.31 9.59
N TRP A 174 -4.29 -0.41 10.52
CA TRP A 174 -3.21 0.58 10.33
C TRP A 174 -1.80 -0.01 10.31
N ARG A 175 -1.58 -1.14 10.99
CA ARG A 175 -0.30 -1.86 10.98
C ARG A 175 -0.55 -3.34 10.82
N THR A 176 0.22 -3.95 9.94
CA THR A 176 0.24 -5.38 9.70
C THR A 176 1.68 -5.88 9.72
N SER A 177 1.87 -7.18 9.82
CA SER A 177 3.18 -7.82 9.70
C SER A 177 3.06 -9.29 9.40
N PHE A 178 4.06 -9.86 8.74
CA PHE A 178 4.25 -11.31 8.69
C PHE A 178 5.13 -11.80 9.84
N ASP A 179 4.68 -12.85 10.53
CA ASP A 179 5.51 -13.56 11.49
C ASP A 179 6.69 -14.22 10.75
N ARG A 180 7.91 -13.94 11.21
CA ARG A 180 9.13 -14.34 10.50
C ARG A 180 9.43 -15.83 10.56
N LEU A 181 8.83 -16.57 11.50
CA LEU A 181 9.07 -18.00 11.67
C LEU A 181 8.04 -18.83 10.89
N THR A 182 6.79 -18.40 10.92
CA THR A 182 5.64 -19.15 10.39
C THR A 182 5.17 -18.65 9.03
N GLY A 183 5.40 -17.36 8.73
CA GLY A 183 4.81 -16.70 7.59
C GLY A 183 3.35 -16.30 7.82
N ASP A 184 2.81 -16.44 9.03
CA ASP A 184 1.44 -16.05 9.35
C ASP A 184 1.28 -14.54 9.26
N PHE A 185 0.16 -14.09 8.70
CA PHE A 185 -0.17 -12.68 8.57
C PHE A 185 -0.92 -12.15 9.80
N TRP A 186 -0.42 -11.09 10.40
CA TRP A 186 -0.98 -10.46 11.60
C TRP A 186 -1.51 -9.05 11.30
N VAL A 187 -2.69 -8.74 11.84
CA VAL A 187 -3.40 -7.45 11.76
C VAL A 187 -4.09 -7.12 13.07
#